data_AF-A0A2R7R0C5-F1
#
_entry.id   AF-A0A2R7R0C5-F1
#
_cell.length_a   1.000
_cell.length_b   1.000
_cell.length_c   1.000
_cell.angle_alpha   90.00
_cell.angle_beta   90.00
_cell.angle_gamma   90.00
#
_symmetry.space_group_name_H-M   'P 1'
#
loop_
_entity.id
_entity.type
_entity.pdbx_description
1 polymer ?
#
loop_
_entity_poly.entity_id
_entity_poly.type
_entity_poly.pdbx_seq_one_letter_code
_entity_poly.pdbx_strand_id
1 'polypeptide(L)'
;MSPAVRFWMYLGSHLGFCAVIASLLAPFVGAFVKALADQPELCAKSAAIAPLGTAFGFCGIALLLVGVWGVTGELLGLMRFYDRKGADRGEAQATHRKALLVAVAALSWGALISLIALFSLIPTA
;
A
#
# COMPACT_ATOMS: atom_id res chain seq x y z
N MET A 1 19.56 -2.38 -22.91
CA MET A 1 18.49 -2.56 -21.90
C MET A 1 17.13 -2.45 -22.57
N SER A 2 16.36 -3.55 -22.56
CA SER A 2 15.09 -3.66 -23.29
C SER A 2 13.99 -2.76 -22.69
N PRO A 3 12.99 -2.34 -23.48
CA PRO A 3 11.90 -1.48 -23.00
C PRO A 3 11.11 -2.12 -21.84
N ALA A 4 10.93 -3.44 -21.85
CA ALA A 4 10.30 -4.17 -20.75
C ALA A 4 11.09 -4.04 -19.43
N VAL A 5 12.42 -4.14 -19.47
CA VAL A 5 13.25 -4.03 -18.26
C VAL A 5 13.21 -2.61 -17.68
N ARG A 6 13.20 -1.57 -18.53
CA ARG A 6 13.04 -0.18 -18.07
C ARG A 6 11.69 0.06 -17.41
N PHE A 7 10.63 -0.50 -17.98
CA PHE A 7 9.30 -0.44 -17.41
C PHE A 7 9.24 -1.08 -16.02
N TRP A 8 9.76 -2.31 -15.86
CA TRP A 8 9.77 -2.99 -14.56
C TRP A 8 10.67 -2.32 -13.53
N MET A 9 11.81 -1.78 -13.94
CA MET A 9 12.66 -0.99 -13.04
C MET A 9 11.95 0.28 -12.56
N TYR A 10 11.27 1.00 -13.46
CA TYR A 10 10.51 2.19 -13.08
C TYR A 10 9.34 1.84 -12.16
N LEU A 11 8.55 0.82 -12.49
CA LEU A 11 7.43 0.41 -11.64
C LEU A 11 7.93 -0.08 -10.26
N GLY A 12 8.98 -0.90 -10.25
CA GLY A 12 9.60 -1.41 -9.03
C GLY A 12 10.20 -0.31 -8.17
N SER A 13 10.86 0.70 -8.75
CA SER A 13 11.40 1.83 -7.98
C SER A 13 10.31 2.63 -7.29
N HIS A 14 9.16 2.81 -7.95
CA HIS A 14 8.03 3.55 -7.38
C HIS A 14 7.32 2.78 -6.29
N LEU A 15 7.04 1.49 -6.50
CA LEU A 15 6.48 0.64 -5.45
C LEU A 15 7.45 0.53 -4.27
N GLY A 16 8.76 0.42 -4.54
CA GLY A 16 9.80 0.44 -3.51
C GLY A 16 9.82 1.74 -2.73
N PHE A 17 9.74 2.89 -3.41
CA PHE A 17 9.66 4.20 -2.75
C PHE A 17 8.42 4.33 -1.87
N CYS A 18 7.25 3.91 -2.36
CA CYS A 18 6.02 3.86 -1.57
C CYS A 18 6.17 2.95 -0.34
N ALA A 19 6.80 1.79 -0.51
CA ALA A 19 7.05 0.85 0.59
C ALA A 19 8.00 1.44 1.65
N VAL A 20 9.04 2.18 1.25
CA VAL A 20 9.96 2.85 2.18
C VAL A 20 9.24 3.95 2.97
N ILE A 21 8.43 4.78 2.32
CA ILE A 21 7.67 5.81 3.04
C ILE A 21 6.64 5.16 3.98
N ALA A 22 5.92 4.14 3.50
CA ALA A 22 4.96 3.42 4.32
C ALA A 22 5.63 2.76 5.54
N SER A 23 6.83 2.18 5.40
CA SER A 23 7.53 1.54 6.51
C SER A 23 8.05 2.53 7.56
N LEU A 24 8.40 3.75 7.15
CA LEU A 24 8.80 4.81 8.08
C LEU A 24 7.63 5.31 8.94
N LEU A 25 6.42 5.37 8.36
CA LEU A 25 5.23 5.89 9.03
C LEU A 25 4.42 4.81 9.76
N ALA A 26 4.49 3.56 9.31
CA ALA A 26 3.74 2.44 9.89
C ALA A 26 3.94 2.26 11.41
N PRO A 27 5.15 2.40 12.00
CA PRO A 27 5.35 2.28 13.44
C PRO A 27 4.54 3.29 14.26
N PHE A 28 4.30 4.49 13.72
CA PHE A 28 3.45 5.49 14.39
C PHE A 28 2.00 5.01 14.49
N VAL A 29 1.49 4.39 13.42
CA VAL A 29 0.15 3.79 13.44
C VAL A 29 0.07 2.65 14.44
N GLY A 30 1.09 1.79 14.50
CA GLY A 30 1.17 0.72 15.50
C GLY A 30 1.19 1.22 16.93
N ALA A 31 1.99 2.25 17.22
CA ALA A 31 2.05 2.89 18.54
C ALA A 31 0.72 3.56 18.90
N PHE A 32 0.07 4.22 17.94
CA PHE A 32 -1.24 4.84 18.15
C PHE A 32 -2.34 3.82 18.45
N VAL A 33 -2.41 2.73 17.67
CA VAL A 33 -3.36 1.64 17.92
C VAL A 33 -3.12 0.99 19.27
N LYS A 34 -1.86 0.77 19.66
CA LYS A 34 -1.53 0.29 21.00
C LYS A 34 -1.99 1.26 22.09
N ALA A 35 -1.72 2.55 21.94
CA ALA A 35 -2.13 3.57 22.91
C ALA A 35 -3.66 3.67 23.07
N LEU A 36 -4.41 3.47 21.97
CA LEU A 36 -5.87 3.37 22.02
C LEU A 36 -6.34 2.10 22.73
N ALA A 37 -5.59 1.01 22.61
CA ALA A 37 -5.93 -0.27 23.23
C ALA A 37 -5.49 -0.37 24.70
N ASP A 38 -4.55 0.44 25.19
CA ASP A 38 -4.12 0.45 26.60
C ASP A 38 -5.16 1.10 27.56
N GLN A 39 -6.43 1.13 27.17
CA GLN A 39 -7.54 1.44 28.08
C GLN A 39 -7.70 0.32 29.12
N PRO A 40 -8.08 0.63 30.38
CA PRO A 40 -7.85 -0.22 31.56
C PRO A 40 -8.49 -1.62 31.55
N GLU A 41 -9.34 -1.96 30.58
CA GLU A 41 -9.99 -3.28 30.47
C GLU A 41 -9.34 -4.24 29.45
N LEU A 42 -8.33 -3.82 28.69
CA LEU A 42 -7.80 -4.57 27.53
C LEU A 42 -6.45 -5.29 27.77
N CYS A 43 -6.01 -5.37 29.03
CA CYS A 43 -4.62 -5.67 29.41
C CYS A 43 -4.11 -7.10 29.11
N ALA A 44 -4.92 -8.00 28.56
CA ALA A 44 -4.53 -9.41 28.41
C ALA A 44 -3.71 -9.75 27.14
N LYS A 45 -3.67 -8.90 26.09
CA LYS A 45 -2.98 -9.23 24.82
C LYS A 45 -2.20 -8.05 24.17
N SER A 46 -1.60 -7.17 24.98
CA SER A 46 -0.95 -5.94 24.50
C SER A 46 0.26 -6.13 23.56
N ALA A 47 0.93 -7.29 23.61
CA ALA A 47 2.15 -7.55 22.83
C ALA A 47 1.90 -7.69 21.31
N ALA A 48 0.73 -8.18 20.90
CA ALA A 48 0.40 -8.41 19.48
C ALA A 48 -0.29 -7.20 18.82
N ILE A 49 -0.81 -6.26 19.60
CA ILE A 49 -1.60 -5.12 19.09
C ILE A 49 -0.72 -4.14 18.31
N ALA A 50 0.45 -3.78 18.85
CA ALA A 50 1.38 -2.87 18.19
C ALA A 50 1.90 -3.36 16.83
N PRO A 51 2.38 -4.62 16.68
CA PRO A 51 2.83 -5.11 15.39
C PRO A 51 1.69 -5.25 14.37
N LEU A 52 0.47 -5.62 14.80
CA LEU A 52 -0.68 -5.67 13.91
C LEU A 52 -1.15 -4.28 13.46
N GLY A 53 -1.15 -3.30 14.36
CA GLY A 53 -1.40 -1.90 14.01
C GLY A 53 -0.34 -1.35 13.05
N THR A 54 0.91 -1.77 13.21
CA THR A 54 2.01 -1.42 12.29
C THR A 54 1.77 -2.04 10.90
N ALA A 55 1.42 -3.32 10.82
CA ALA A 55 1.11 -3.98 9.57
C ALA A 55 -0.10 -3.35 8.85
N PHE A 56 -1.16 -3.05 9.60
CA PHE A 56 -2.32 -2.32 9.08
C PHE A 56 -1.94 -0.93 8.56
N GLY A 57 -1.17 -0.17 9.33
CA GLY A 57 -0.68 1.15 8.95
C GLY A 57 0.18 1.12 7.69
N PHE A 58 1.09 0.15 7.58
CA PHE A 58 1.91 -0.06 6.39
C PHE A 58 1.03 -0.27 5.15
N CYS A 59 0.08 -1.21 5.23
CA CYS A 59 -0.79 -1.51 4.10
C CYS A 59 -1.67 -0.31 3.71
N GLY A 60 -2.25 0.39 4.69
CA GLY A 60 -3.08 1.57 4.44
C GLY A 60 -2.31 2.74 3.83
N ILE A 61 -1.13 3.05 4.35
CA ILE A 61 -0.28 4.14 3.84
C ILE A 61 0.25 3.79 2.45
N ALA A 62 0.68 2.54 2.22
CA ALA A 62 1.11 2.09 0.90
C ALA A 62 -0.02 2.19 -0.13
N LEU A 63 -1.26 1.82 0.24
CA LEU A 63 -2.44 1.99 -0.62
C LEU A 63 -2.71 3.47 -0.95
N LEU A 64 -2.63 4.36 0.05
CA LEU A 64 -2.81 5.80 -0.17
C LEU A 64 -1.74 6.34 -1.12
N LEU A 65 -0.47 6.00 -0.90
CA LEU A 65 0.63 6.44 -1.75
C LEU A 65 0.47 5.93 -3.19
N VAL A 66 0.15 4.64 -3.36
CA VAL A 66 -0.12 4.04 -4.68
C VAL A 66 -1.34 4.69 -5.33
N GLY A 67 -2.39 5.00 -4.58
CA GLY A 67 -3.58 5.70 -5.07
C GLY A 67 -3.30 7.13 -5.53
N VAL A 68 -2.58 7.91 -4.72
CA VAL A 68 -2.13 9.27 -5.08
C VAL A 68 -1.30 9.22 -6.35
N TRP A 69 -0.40 8.25 -6.46
CA TRP A 69 0.42 8.02 -7.65
C TRP A 69 -0.39 7.60 -8.88
N GLY A 70 -1.37 6.71 -8.72
CA GLY A 70 -2.27 6.30 -9.79
C GLY A 70 -3.06 7.48 -10.34
N VAL A 71 -3.63 8.30 -9.46
CA VAL A 71 -4.41 9.49 -9.82
C VAL A 71 -3.52 10.56 -10.47
N THR A 72 -2.37 10.89 -9.87
CA THR A 72 -1.44 11.88 -10.47
C THR A 72 -0.78 11.39 -11.75
N GLY A 73 -0.51 10.09 -11.88
CA GLY A 73 0.01 9.46 -13.10
C GLY A 73 -1.01 9.44 -14.23
N GLU A 74 -2.30 9.23 -13.94
CA GLU A 74 -3.37 9.42 -14.91
C GLU A 74 -3.51 10.90 -15.32
N LEU A 75 -3.49 11.83 -14.36
CA LEU A 75 -3.60 13.28 -14.61
C LEU A 75 -2.41 13.88 -15.39
N LEU A 76 -1.16 13.51 -15.06
CA LEU A 76 0.06 13.99 -15.72
C LEU A 76 0.38 13.19 -17.00
N GLY A 77 0.06 11.91 -17.02
CA GLY A 77 0.28 10.99 -18.14
C GLY A 77 -0.68 11.21 -19.31
N LEU A 78 -1.89 11.70 -19.07
CA LEU A 78 -2.84 12.11 -20.12
C LEU A 78 -2.34 13.29 -20.96
N MET A 79 -1.52 14.19 -20.39
CA MET A 79 -1.17 15.46 -21.05
C MET A 79 0.18 15.47 -21.81
N ARG A 80 1.19 14.68 -21.42
CA ARG A 80 2.58 14.96 -21.86
C ARG A 80 3.31 13.89 -22.68
N PHE A 81 2.86 12.63 -22.72
CA PHE A 81 3.52 11.54 -23.45
C PHE A 81 2.71 10.98 -24.64
N TYR A 82 1.61 11.65 -25.00
CA TYR A 82 0.55 11.09 -25.86
C TYR A 82 0.78 11.14 -27.37
N ASP A 83 1.94 11.57 -27.89
CA ASP A 83 2.05 11.92 -29.32
C ASP A 83 2.80 10.93 -30.26
N ARG A 84 3.18 9.68 -29.88
CA ARG A 84 4.12 8.93 -30.77
C ARG A 84 4.06 7.42 -31.04
N LYS A 85 2.95 6.67 -30.87
CA LYS A 85 2.58 5.42 -31.63
C LYS A 85 1.56 4.54 -30.87
N GLY A 86 0.50 4.10 -31.56
CA GLY A 86 -0.73 3.57 -30.94
C GLY A 86 -0.85 2.04 -30.74
N ALA A 87 -0.02 1.19 -31.34
CA ALA A 87 -0.20 -0.27 -31.27
C ALA A 87 0.43 -0.91 -30.02
N ASP A 88 1.65 -0.52 -29.62
CA ASP A 88 2.34 -1.04 -28.43
C ASP A 88 1.82 -0.47 -27.08
N ARG A 89 0.88 0.50 -27.11
CA ARG A 89 0.36 1.20 -25.93
C ARG A 89 -0.65 0.38 -25.11
N GLY A 90 -1.52 -0.37 -25.79
CA GLY A 90 -2.57 -1.14 -25.11
C GLY A 90 -2.00 -2.22 -24.20
N GLU A 91 -0.95 -2.91 -24.68
CA GLU A 91 -0.30 -3.98 -23.92
C GLU A 91 0.50 -3.45 -22.73
N ALA A 92 1.22 -2.32 -22.90
CA ALA A 92 1.98 -1.71 -21.80
C ALA A 92 1.07 -1.14 -20.70
N GLN A 93 -0.03 -0.48 -21.07
CA GLN A 93 -1.01 0.03 -20.09
C GLN A 93 -1.77 -1.09 -19.40
N ALA A 94 -2.16 -2.13 -20.13
CA ALA A 94 -2.82 -3.30 -19.53
C ALA A 94 -1.89 -3.99 -18.52
N THR A 95 -0.59 -4.11 -18.85
CA THR A 95 0.40 -4.71 -17.95
C THR A 95 0.63 -3.84 -16.71
N HIS A 96 0.74 -2.52 -16.86
CA HIS A 96 0.84 -1.58 -15.74
C HIS A 96 -0.38 -1.62 -14.82
N ARG A 97 -1.58 -1.58 -15.39
CA ARG A 97 -2.83 -1.64 -14.62
C ARG A 97 -2.95 -2.96 -13.88
N LYS A 98 -2.64 -4.10 -14.53
CA LYS A 98 -2.62 -5.41 -13.88
C LYS A 98 -1.64 -5.45 -12.70
N ALA A 99 -0.43 -4.96 -12.87
CA ALA A 99 0.58 -4.95 -11.81
C ALA A 99 0.16 -4.07 -10.62
N LEU A 100 -0.40 -2.88 -10.88
CA LEU A 100 -0.95 -2.03 -9.82
C LEU A 100 -2.14 -2.69 -9.11
N LEU A 101 -3.05 -3.33 -9.85
CA LEU A 101 -4.18 -4.05 -9.26
C LEU A 101 -3.72 -5.20 -8.36
N VAL A 102 -2.67 -5.93 -8.76
CA VAL A 102 -2.08 -6.99 -7.92
C VAL A 102 -1.47 -6.40 -6.64
N ALA A 103 -0.73 -5.29 -6.75
CA ALA A 103 -0.16 -4.60 -5.59
C ALA A 103 -1.26 -4.08 -4.63
N VAL A 104 -2.29 -3.44 -5.17
CA VAL A 104 -3.45 -2.94 -4.40
C VAL A 104 -4.20 -4.10 -3.75
N ALA A 105 -4.41 -5.20 -4.46
CA ALA A 105 -5.07 -6.39 -3.92
C ALA A 105 -4.25 -6.97 -2.76
N ALA A 106 -2.95 -7.17 -2.94
CA ALA A 106 -2.07 -7.70 -1.90
C ALA A 106 -2.07 -6.82 -0.64
N LEU A 107 -1.96 -5.49 -0.81
CA LEU A 107 -2.01 -4.55 0.31
C LEU A 107 -3.38 -4.52 0.99
N SER A 108 -4.47 -4.58 0.23
CA SER A 108 -5.84 -4.63 0.77
C SER A 108 -6.08 -5.88 1.61
N TRP A 109 -5.63 -7.04 1.13
CA TRP A 109 -5.68 -8.29 1.90
C TRP A 109 -4.83 -8.21 3.16
N GLY A 110 -3.62 -7.64 3.08
CA GLY A 110 -2.76 -7.43 4.24
C GLY A 110 -3.40 -6.53 5.30
N ALA A 111 -4.04 -5.42 4.86
CA ALA A 111 -4.78 -4.53 5.75
C ALA A 111 -5.96 -5.26 6.40
N LEU A 112 -6.75 -6.01 5.62
CA LEU A 112 -7.92 -6.74 6.09
C LEU A 112 -7.55 -7.79 7.14
N ILE A 113 -6.52 -8.61 6.87
CA ILE A 113 -6.06 -9.65 7.80
C ILE A 113 -5.56 -9.01 9.11
N SER A 114 -4.78 -7.93 9.00
CA SER A 114 -4.28 -7.21 10.18
C SER A 114 -5.42 -6.63 11.01
N LEU A 115 -6.45 -6.10 10.36
CA LEU A 115 -7.63 -5.53 11.01
C LEU A 115 -8.48 -6.62 11.70
N ILE A 116 -8.73 -7.74 11.03
CA ILE A 116 -9.45 -8.89 11.62
C ILE A 116 -8.70 -9.40 12.85
N ALA A 117 -7.38 -9.49 12.78
CA ALA A 117 -6.55 -9.90 13.91
C ALA A 117 -6.61 -8.90 15.07
N LEU A 118 -6.59 -7.58 14.80
CA LEU A 118 -6.79 -6.55 15.83
C LEU A 118 -8.15 -6.69 16.54
N PHE A 119 -9.24 -6.81 15.77
CA PHE A 119 -10.58 -7.00 16.35
C PHE A 119 -10.73 -8.33 17.11
N SER A 120 -10.00 -9.37 16.74
CA SER A 120 -10.02 -10.64 17.48
C SER A 120 -9.27 -10.55 18.81
N LEU A 121 -8.38 -9.58 18.96
CA LEU A 121 -7.58 -9.36 20.17
C LEU A 121 -8.18 -8.32 21.10
N ILE A 122 -8.91 -7.35 20.56
CA ILE A 122 -9.67 -6.34 21.30
C ILE A 122 -11.05 -6.94 21.57
N PRO A 123 -11.36 -7.43 22.78
CA PRO A 123 -12.74 -7.77 23.14
C PRO A 123 -13.67 -6.63 22.76
N THR A 124 -14.58 -6.90 21.84
CA THR A 124 -15.74 -6.04 21.57
C THR A 124 -16.62 -6.11 22.81
N ALA A 125 -16.58 -5.06 23.63
CA ALA A 125 -17.54 -4.83 24.70
C ALA A 125 -18.93 -4.56 24.12
#